data_AF-A0A2X4RCE9-F1
#
_entry.id   AF-A0A2X4RCE9-F1
#
_cell.length_a   1.000
_cell.length_b   1.000
_cell.length_c   1.000
_cell.angle_alpha   90.00
_cell.angle_beta   90.00
_cell.angle_gamma   90.00
#
_symmetry.space_group_name_H-M   'P 1'
#
loop_
_entity.id
_entity.type
_entity.pdbx_description
1 polymer ?
#
loop_
_entity_poly.entity_id
_entity_poly.type
_entity_poly.pdbx_seq_one_letter_code
_entity_poly.pdbx_strand_id
1 'polypeptide(L)'
;MITSVGAEKGNQPSRQLLIEQAGRVIAKAGMDAVRLRDVADQVDVPLAEAQEQFASDAELVEETKETLNQALLSVVDLHFKRLPENATAVDKLRAAAMSYFSFAVEDPTSFAAFTAVQASPREGLTAEVFSEQGGSADTCPILELLFNLTRDAIKEAGGTTDARGTMLSALAIFSHLHGVTQLAAEGILRYLSPAAKKQTFGGVMDTLSVGLIPFFRGERVEHTAPFGLVGEQPEPLLTKAVDFPRDTEEEKRTALLRGAIEESLDHGVTGLHIGGAATRAGLTVQEAEHLIESDQELASYLERYLDKINYEFIFRQVTAVPEGSGAVSKIKATGYGYVSHALADPLGFEALIKIASGPIVPMSFEDDFLPNANKAAEVQRDFSEFGQAFGFIMSLVREAIDEVDGPRAPWVLFTLVISVWAGAHGLAMLSAKGPLRGYSTDFIFEILTHYMDIELGGVMRSLGVAK
;
A
#
# COMPACT_ATOMS: atom_id res chain seq x y z
N MET A 1 -0.47 -28.83 -4.68
CA MET A 1 -0.59 -29.57 -5.95
C MET A 1 -2.09 -29.79 -6.18
N ILE A 2 -2.77 -28.77 -6.73
CA ILE A 2 -4.13 -28.93 -7.25
C ILE A 2 -3.92 -29.25 -8.72
N THR A 3 -4.42 -30.41 -9.09
CA THR A 3 -4.33 -31.01 -10.41
C THR A 3 -4.85 -30.05 -11.48
N SER A 4 -4.01 -29.81 -12.48
CA SER A 4 -4.40 -29.43 -13.84
C SER A 4 -5.44 -30.44 -14.33
N VAL A 5 -6.72 -30.13 -14.13
CA VAL A 5 -7.80 -30.73 -14.89
C VAL A 5 -7.97 -29.82 -16.10
N GLY A 6 -7.80 -30.38 -17.29
CA GLY A 6 -8.20 -29.69 -18.51
C GLY A 6 -9.68 -29.34 -18.37
N ALA A 7 -9.96 -28.08 -18.10
CA ALA A 7 -11.32 -27.57 -18.05
C ALA A 7 -11.89 -27.71 -19.46
N GLU A 8 -12.94 -28.52 -19.57
CA GLU A 8 -13.84 -28.50 -20.70
C GLU A 8 -14.19 -27.03 -21.01
N LYS A 9 -13.97 -26.58 -22.25
CA LYS A 9 -14.52 -25.34 -22.81
C LYS A 9 -16.04 -25.47 -22.94
N GLY A 10 -16.72 -25.76 -21.83
CA GLY A 10 -18.15 -25.99 -21.70
C GLY A 10 -18.78 -24.87 -20.90
N ASN A 11 -19.19 -23.82 -21.60
CA ASN A 11 -20.23 -22.87 -21.21
C ASN A 11 -20.11 -22.20 -19.83
N GLN A 12 -19.02 -21.45 -19.59
CA GLN A 12 -19.13 -20.31 -18.67
C GLN A 12 -20.18 -19.34 -19.26
N PRO A 13 -21.22 -18.91 -18.52
CA PRO A 13 -22.23 -18.00 -19.08
C PRO A 13 -21.54 -16.72 -19.56
N SER A 14 -21.88 -16.26 -20.76
CA SER A 14 -21.29 -15.07 -21.41
C SER A 14 -21.25 -13.84 -20.50
N ARG A 15 -22.21 -13.72 -19.58
CA ARG A 15 -22.25 -12.69 -18.53
C ARG A 15 -21.02 -12.67 -17.63
N GLN A 16 -20.60 -13.84 -17.16
CA GLN A 16 -19.46 -13.97 -16.26
C GLN A 16 -18.14 -13.64 -16.99
N LEU A 17 -18.01 -14.05 -18.26
CA LEU A 17 -16.84 -13.73 -19.08
C LEU A 17 -16.70 -12.22 -19.31
N LEU A 18 -17.81 -11.52 -19.58
CA LEU A 18 -17.83 -10.07 -19.71
C LEU A 18 -17.40 -9.38 -18.40
N ILE A 19 -17.91 -9.83 -17.25
CA ILE A 19 -17.54 -9.29 -15.93
C ILE A 19 -16.05 -9.52 -15.61
N GLU A 20 -15.55 -10.73 -15.83
CA GLU A 20 -14.13 -11.07 -15.60
C GLU A 20 -13.20 -10.24 -16.49
N GLN A 21 -13.56 -10.06 -17.75
CA GLN A 21 -12.75 -9.26 -18.68
C GLN A 21 -12.84 -7.76 -18.36
N ALA A 22 -14.01 -7.24 -17.98
CA ALA A 22 -14.14 -5.88 -17.47
C ALA A 22 -13.24 -5.69 -16.23
N GLY A 23 -13.20 -6.66 -15.32
CA GLY A 23 -12.27 -6.66 -14.19
C GLY A 23 -10.81 -6.52 -14.59
N ARG A 24 -10.36 -7.25 -15.63
CA ARG A 24 -8.99 -7.11 -16.17
C ARG A 24 -8.73 -5.73 -16.79
N VAL A 25 -9.71 -5.16 -17.50
CA VAL A 25 -9.60 -3.79 -18.04
C VAL A 25 -9.47 -2.79 -16.89
N ILE A 26 -10.31 -2.91 -15.85
CA ILE A 26 -10.29 -2.05 -14.67
C ILE A 26 -8.94 -2.15 -13.94
N ALA A 27 -8.44 -3.37 -13.70
CA ALA A 27 -7.15 -3.60 -13.06
C ALA A 27 -5.98 -2.92 -13.80
N LYS A 28 -6.06 -2.87 -15.14
CA LYS A 28 -4.99 -2.33 -15.97
C LYS A 28 -5.09 -0.82 -16.20
N ALA A 29 -6.29 -0.33 -16.49
CA ALA A 29 -6.51 1.01 -17.05
C ALA A 29 -7.60 1.82 -16.32
N GLY A 30 -8.15 1.28 -15.23
CA GLY A 30 -9.20 1.93 -14.45
C GLY A 30 -10.61 1.78 -15.05
N MET A 31 -11.60 2.26 -14.28
CA MET A 31 -13.03 2.13 -14.62
C MET A 31 -13.40 2.86 -15.91
N ASP A 32 -12.84 4.05 -16.13
CA ASP A 32 -13.17 4.89 -17.29
C ASP A 32 -12.70 4.30 -18.63
N ALA A 33 -11.86 3.26 -18.60
CA ALA A 33 -11.40 2.52 -19.78
C ALA A 33 -12.37 1.42 -20.22
N VAL A 34 -13.37 1.07 -19.40
CA VAL A 34 -14.32 0.00 -19.74
C VAL A 34 -15.26 0.45 -20.84
N ARG A 35 -15.27 -0.30 -21.95
CA ARG A 35 -16.21 -0.16 -23.05
C ARG A 35 -16.81 -1.53 -23.33
N LEU A 36 -18.13 -1.67 -23.27
CA LEU A 36 -18.84 -2.95 -23.42
C LEU A 36 -18.48 -3.64 -24.75
N ARG A 37 -18.38 -2.87 -25.84
CA ARG A 37 -17.95 -3.39 -27.15
C ARG A 37 -16.55 -3.98 -27.09
N ASP A 38 -15.59 -3.22 -26.58
CA ASP A 38 -14.19 -3.65 -26.57
C ASP A 38 -13.99 -4.85 -25.64
N VAL A 39 -14.75 -4.91 -24.53
CA VAL A 39 -14.78 -6.06 -23.62
C VAL A 39 -15.37 -7.29 -24.32
N ALA A 40 -16.52 -7.15 -24.99
CA ALA A 40 -17.18 -8.24 -25.69
C ALA A 40 -16.32 -8.80 -26.84
N ASP A 41 -15.69 -7.92 -27.61
CA ASP A 41 -14.76 -8.29 -28.69
C ASP A 41 -13.55 -9.06 -28.13
N GLN A 42 -13.04 -8.71 -26.93
CA GLN A 42 -11.90 -9.39 -26.30
C GLN A 42 -12.21 -10.80 -25.76
N VAL A 43 -13.49 -11.13 -25.52
CA VAL A 43 -13.92 -12.47 -25.06
C VAL A 43 -14.75 -13.23 -26.09
N ASP A 44 -14.74 -12.78 -27.35
CA ASP A 44 -15.48 -13.37 -28.46
C ASP A 44 -17.01 -13.49 -28.20
N VAL A 45 -17.59 -12.55 -27.46
CA VAL A 45 -19.05 -12.45 -27.25
C VAL A 45 -19.64 -11.45 -28.25
N PRO A 46 -20.65 -11.83 -29.07
CA PRO A 46 -21.29 -10.88 -29.98
C PRO A 46 -21.85 -9.67 -29.24
N LEU A 47 -21.63 -8.46 -29.77
CA LEU A 47 -22.10 -7.22 -29.13
C LEU A 47 -23.61 -7.24 -28.82
N ALA A 48 -24.44 -7.83 -29.70
CA ALA A 48 -25.88 -7.94 -29.46
C ALA A 48 -26.20 -8.76 -28.21
N GLU A 49 -25.48 -9.87 -27.97
CA GLU A 49 -25.62 -10.69 -26.77
C GLU A 49 -25.14 -9.94 -25.53
N ALA A 50 -24.03 -9.21 -25.63
CA ALA A 50 -23.54 -8.37 -24.53
C ALA A 50 -24.54 -7.26 -24.17
N GLN A 51 -25.20 -6.65 -25.17
CA GLN A 51 -26.24 -5.62 -24.99
C GLN A 51 -27.55 -6.17 -24.42
N GLU A 52 -27.82 -7.47 -24.55
CA GLU A 52 -28.95 -8.12 -23.86
C GLU A 52 -28.69 -8.29 -22.36
N GLN A 53 -27.42 -8.27 -21.94
CA GLN A 53 -27.02 -8.51 -20.55
C GLN A 53 -26.66 -7.23 -19.79
N PHE A 54 -26.11 -6.24 -20.48
CA PHE A 54 -25.74 -4.94 -19.93
C PHE A 54 -26.21 -3.84 -20.88
N ALA A 55 -27.08 -2.95 -20.40
CA ALA A 55 -27.59 -1.82 -21.14
C ALA A 55 -26.53 -0.72 -21.38
N SER A 56 -25.45 -0.70 -20.58
CA SER A 56 -24.40 0.33 -20.70
C SER A 56 -23.05 -0.11 -20.12
N ASP A 57 -21.99 0.63 -20.48
CA ASP A 57 -20.66 0.50 -19.88
C ASP A 57 -20.70 0.66 -18.35
N ALA A 58 -21.52 1.59 -17.86
CA ALA A 58 -21.69 1.87 -16.44
C ALA A 58 -22.33 0.71 -15.69
N GLU A 59 -23.31 0.03 -16.29
CA GLU A 59 -23.94 -1.16 -15.70
C GLU A 59 -22.94 -2.33 -15.61
N LEU A 60 -22.12 -2.53 -16.64
CA LEU A 60 -21.06 -3.53 -16.60
C LEU A 60 -20.05 -3.24 -15.48
N VAL A 61 -19.65 -1.97 -15.30
CA VAL A 61 -18.74 -1.57 -14.22
C VAL A 61 -19.35 -1.81 -12.84
N GLU A 62 -20.61 -1.45 -12.63
CA GLU A 62 -21.29 -1.65 -11.34
C GLU A 62 -21.45 -3.14 -11.01
N GLU A 63 -21.82 -3.97 -11.99
CA GLU A 63 -21.92 -5.42 -11.82
C GLU A 63 -20.56 -6.06 -11.55
N THR A 64 -19.48 -5.55 -12.17
CA THR A 64 -18.11 -5.97 -11.84
C THR A 64 -17.73 -5.58 -10.42
N LYS A 65 -18.05 -4.35 -9.97
CA LYS A 65 -17.83 -3.91 -8.59
C LYS A 65 -18.54 -4.81 -7.59
N GLU A 66 -19.82 -5.11 -7.81
CA GLU A 66 -20.61 -5.97 -6.93
C GLU A 66 -20.07 -7.40 -6.91
N THR A 67 -19.69 -7.95 -8.07
CA THR A 67 -19.08 -9.29 -8.16
C THR A 67 -17.77 -9.38 -7.35
N LEU A 68 -16.92 -8.35 -7.45
CA LEU A 68 -15.66 -8.28 -6.69
C LEU A 68 -15.91 -8.17 -5.17
N ASN A 69 -16.90 -7.37 -4.75
CA ASN A 69 -17.30 -7.26 -3.35
C ASN A 69 -17.79 -8.61 -2.81
N GLN A 70 -18.68 -9.28 -3.55
CA GLN A 70 -19.22 -10.60 -3.18
C GLN A 70 -18.13 -11.66 -3.12
N ALA A 71 -17.17 -11.63 -4.04
CA ALA A 71 -16.03 -12.55 -4.02
C ALA A 71 -15.23 -12.40 -2.73
N LEU A 72 -14.86 -11.16 -2.35
CA LEU A 72 -14.14 -10.90 -1.10
C LEU A 72 -14.94 -11.34 0.14
N LEU A 73 -16.22 -10.95 0.24
CA LEU A 73 -17.07 -11.31 1.38
C LEU A 73 -17.30 -12.82 1.49
N SER A 74 -17.37 -13.53 0.36
CA SER A 74 -17.46 -14.99 0.36
C SER A 74 -16.21 -15.65 0.97
N VAL A 75 -15.01 -15.10 0.71
CA VAL A 75 -13.78 -15.56 1.36
C VAL A 75 -13.83 -15.29 2.86
N VAL A 76 -14.30 -14.11 3.28
CA VAL A 76 -14.48 -13.76 4.70
C VAL A 76 -15.42 -14.75 5.39
N ASP A 77 -16.58 -15.04 4.81
CA ASP A 77 -17.56 -15.97 5.37
C ASP A 77 -16.99 -17.39 5.54
N LEU A 78 -16.17 -17.85 4.59
CA LEU A 78 -15.49 -19.14 4.68
C LEU A 78 -14.50 -19.18 5.86
N HIS A 79 -13.78 -18.09 6.10
CA HIS A 79 -12.86 -18.00 7.24
C HIS A 79 -13.61 -17.87 8.57
N PHE A 80 -14.71 -17.11 8.61
CA PHE A 80 -15.54 -16.98 9.82
C PHE A 80 -16.17 -18.30 10.24
N LYS A 81 -16.63 -19.12 9.29
CA LYS A 81 -17.18 -20.47 9.56
C LYS A 81 -16.17 -21.43 10.21
N ARG A 82 -14.86 -21.13 10.13
CA ARG A 82 -13.80 -21.94 10.75
C ARG A 82 -13.42 -21.47 12.15
N LEU A 83 -13.92 -20.32 12.60
CA LEU A 83 -13.68 -19.83 13.94
C LEU A 83 -14.49 -20.62 14.97
N PRO A 84 -13.98 -20.78 16.20
CA PRO A 84 -14.75 -21.39 17.28
C PRO A 84 -15.93 -20.48 17.68
N GLU A 85 -16.98 -21.07 18.28
CA GLU A 85 -18.20 -20.33 18.67
C GLU A 85 -17.92 -19.16 19.64
N ASN A 86 -16.86 -19.27 20.44
CA ASN A 86 -16.43 -18.26 21.40
C ASN A 86 -15.35 -17.30 20.86
N ALA A 87 -15.16 -17.24 19.54
CA ALA A 87 -14.21 -16.32 18.91
C ALA A 87 -14.54 -14.85 19.24
N THR A 88 -13.52 -14.13 19.69
CA THR A 88 -13.60 -12.69 20.02
C THR A 88 -13.73 -11.84 18.75
N ALA A 89 -14.08 -10.57 18.90
CA ALA A 89 -14.05 -9.62 17.80
C ALA A 89 -12.64 -9.46 17.20
N VAL A 90 -11.58 -9.57 18.00
CA VAL A 90 -10.20 -9.56 17.50
C VAL A 90 -9.88 -10.83 16.68
N ASP A 91 -10.37 -12.00 17.08
CA ASP A 91 -10.24 -13.22 16.27
C ASP A 91 -10.91 -13.07 14.90
N LYS A 92 -12.10 -12.44 14.87
CA LYS A 92 -12.82 -12.12 13.64
C LYS A 92 -12.09 -11.07 12.80
N LEU A 93 -11.51 -10.03 13.40
CA LEU A 93 -10.65 -9.06 12.70
C LEU A 93 -9.48 -9.77 12.00
N ARG A 94 -8.79 -10.67 12.71
CA ARG A 94 -7.68 -11.46 12.15
C ARG A 94 -8.14 -12.37 11.01
N ALA A 95 -9.31 -13.00 11.13
CA ALA A 95 -9.88 -13.82 10.08
C ALA A 95 -10.27 -13.00 8.83
N ALA A 96 -10.86 -11.82 9.02
CA ALA A 96 -11.17 -10.90 7.93
C ALA A 96 -9.90 -10.39 7.24
N ALA A 97 -8.88 -10.02 8.01
CA ALA A 97 -7.57 -9.62 7.51
C ALA A 97 -6.91 -10.73 6.66
N MET A 98 -6.91 -11.98 7.16
CA MET A 98 -6.39 -13.12 6.41
C MET A 98 -7.17 -13.35 5.09
N SER A 99 -8.49 -13.16 5.13
CA SER A 99 -9.35 -13.32 3.94
C SER A 99 -9.02 -12.29 2.86
N TYR A 100 -8.86 -11.02 3.26
CA TYR A 100 -8.47 -9.93 2.38
C TYR A 100 -7.08 -10.15 1.77
N PHE A 101 -6.12 -10.59 2.58
CA PHE A 101 -4.78 -10.93 2.12
C PHE A 101 -4.76 -12.12 1.16
N SER A 102 -5.52 -13.19 1.47
CA SER A 102 -5.64 -14.37 0.60
C SER A 102 -6.26 -14.00 -0.73
N PHE A 103 -7.35 -13.22 -0.75
CA PHE A 103 -7.98 -12.72 -1.97
C PHE A 103 -6.95 -12.01 -2.88
N ALA A 104 -6.09 -11.17 -2.29
CA ALA A 104 -5.10 -10.42 -3.04
C ALA A 104 -3.91 -11.22 -3.56
N VAL A 105 -3.38 -12.15 -2.76
CA VAL A 105 -2.19 -12.91 -3.15
C VAL A 105 -2.54 -14.08 -4.07
N GLU A 106 -3.77 -14.61 -3.98
CA GLU A 106 -4.25 -15.69 -4.85
C GLU A 106 -4.65 -15.17 -6.23
N ASP A 107 -5.24 -13.98 -6.31
CA ASP A 107 -5.54 -13.30 -7.58
C ASP A 107 -5.23 -11.79 -7.52
N PRO A 108 -3.96 -11.40 -7.78
CA PRO A 108 -3.56 -9.99 -7.78
C PRO A 108 -4.31 -9.14 -8.82
N THR A 109 -4.81 -9.74 -9.91
CA THR A 109 -5.55 -8.99 -10.95
C THR A 109 -6.93 -8.62 -10.45
N SER A 110 -7.66 -9.56 -9.85
CA SER A 110 -8.94 -9.26 -9.20
C SER A 110 -8.79 -8.28 -8.05
N PHE A 111 -7.68 -8.32 -7.32
CA PHE A 111 -7.38 -7.34 -6.29
C PHE A 111 -7.08 -5.94 -6.83
N ALA A 112 -6.29 -5.83 -7.89
CA ALA A 112 -6.07 -4.56 -8.58
C ALA A 112 -7.40 -3.98 -9.11
N ALA A 113 -8.28 -4.84 -9.67
CA ALA A 113 -9.62 -4.42 -10.08
C ALA A 113 -10.47 -3.95 -8.88
N PHE A 114 -10.48 -4.72 -7.79
CA PHE A 114 -11.20 -4.39 -6.56
C PHE A 114 -10.74 -3.05 -5.98
N THR A 115 -9.44 -2.83 -5.87
CA THR A 115 -8.90 -1.57 -5.35
C THR A 115 -9.25 -0.38 -6.26
N ALA A 116 -9.20 -0.56 -7.58
CA ALA A 116 -9.58 0.46 -8.55
C ALA A 116 -11.09 0.81 -8.49
N VAL A 117 -12.00 -0.15 -8.37
CA VAL A 117 -13.44 0.17 -8.22
C VAL A 117 -13.78 0.82 -6.88
N GLN A 118 -12.92 0.65 -5.88
CA GLN A 118 -13.05 1.25 -4.55
C GLN A 118 -12.24 2.55 -4.41
N ALA A 119 -11.55 3.00 -5.47
CA ALA A 119 -10.65 4.17 -5.45
C ALA A 119 -11.37 5.51 -5.55
N SER A 120 -12.66 5.53 -5.89
CA SER A 120 -13.47 6.74 -5.98
C SER A 120 -13.38 7.54 -4.67
N PRO A 121 -13.01 8.85 -4.72
CA PRO A 121 -12.98 9.71 -3.55
C PRO A 121 -14.33 9.68 -2.84
N ARG A 122 -14.31 9.42 -1.54
CA ARG A 122 -15.52 9.42 -0.72
C ARG A 122 -15.49 10.60 0.23
N GLU A 123 -15.50 11.81 -0.32
CA GLU A 123 -15.57 13.05 0.47
C GLU A 123 -16.90 13.05 1.26
N GLY A 124 -16.82 12.85 2.58
CA GLY A 124 -18.01 12.78 3.44
C GLY A 124 -18.24 11.46 4.19
N LEU A 125 -17.29 10.50 4.18
CA LEU A 125 -17.29 9.44 5.20
C LEU A 125 -17.02 10.10 6.55
N THR A 126 -18.07 10.15 7.34
CA THR A 126 -18.02 10.64 8.71
C THR A 126 -18.23 9.48 9.66
N ALA A 127 -17.92 9.70 10.94
CA ALA A 127 -18.20 8.72 11.97
C ALA A 127 -19.69 8.39 12.06
N GLU A 128 -20.54 9.38 11.78
CA GLU A 128 -21.98 9.30 11.75
C GLU A 128 -22.46 8.32 10.67
N VAL A 129 -21.88 8.40 9.46
CA VAL A 129 -22.19 7.51 8.33
C VAL A 129 -22.02 6.02 8.69
N PHE A 130 -20.93 5.67 9.39
CA PHE A 130 -20.71 4.30 9.82
C PHE A 130 -21.58 3.88 11.02
N SER A 131 -22.10 4.85 11.78
CA SER A 131 -22.91 4.60 12.98
C SER A 131 -24.41 4.44 12.70
N GLU A 132 -24.89 4.91 11.54
CA GLU A 132 -26.28 4.81 11.14
C GLU A 132 -26.65 3.37 10.71
N GLN A 133 -27.51 2.70 11.48
CA GLN A 133 -28.04 1.39 11.11
C GLN A 133 -28.85 1.48 9.81
N GLY A 134 -28.38 0.80 8.75
CA GLY A 134 -29.01 0.83 7.43
C GLY A 134 -28.74 2.11 6.63
N GLY A 135 -27.73 2.90 7.01
CA GLY A 135 -27.31 4.09 6.27
C GLY A 135 -26.81 3.72 4.88
N SER A 136 -27.41 4.34 3.84
CA SER A 136 -27.18 4.06 2.42
C SER A 136 -25.87 4.65 1.88
N ALA A 137 -24.83 4.78 2.69
CA ALA A 137 -23.56 5.24 2.16
C ALA A 137 -22.97 4.12 1.28
N ASP A 138 -22.46 4.48 0.11
CA ASP A 138 -21.67 3.59 -0.74
C ASP A 138 -20.33 3.28 -0.05
N THR A 139 -20.38 2.58 1.08
CA THR A 139 -19.21 2.14 1.84
C THR A 139 -18.68 0.85 1.25
N CYS A 140 -17.36 0.77 1.10
CA CYS A 140 -16.71 -0.49 0.74
C CYS A 140 -17.04 -1.54 1.81
N PRO A 141 -17.60 -2.71 1.46
CA PRO A 141 -18.13 -3.65 2.45
C PRO A 141 -17.09 -4.15 3.48
N ILE A 142 -15.82 -4.29 3.08
CA ILE A 142 -14.76 -4.67 4.02
C ILE A 142 -14.51 -3.57 5.07
N LEU A 143 -14.63 -2.30 4.71
CA LEU A 143 -14.43 -1.19 5.66
C LEU A 143 -15.58 -1.14 6.67
N GLU A 144 -16.82 -1.36 6.23
CA GLU A 144 -17.98 -1.47 7.11
C GLU A 144 -17.83 -2.66 8.08
N LEU A 145 -17.41 -3.82 7.58
CA LEU A 145 -17.10 -4.99 8.41
C LEU A 145 -16.03 -4.65 9.46
N LEU A 146 -14.92 -4.03 9.05
CA LEU A 146 -13.84 -3.65 9.95
C LEU A 146 -14.30 -2.64 11.00
N PHE A 147 -15.13 -1.66 10.63
CA PHE A 147 -15.71 -0.72 11.59
C PHE A 147 -16.55 -1.43 12.65
N ASN A 148 -17.47 -2.31 12.23
CA ASN A 148 -18.32 -3.08 13.13
C ASN A 148 -17.51 -3.97 14.07
N LEU A 149 -16.53 -4.70 13.55
CA LEU A 149 -15.66 -5.55 14.35
C LEU A 149 -14.76 -4.74 15.30
N THR A 150 -14.30 -3.57 14.88
CA THR A 150 -13.50 -2.66 15.73
C THR A 150 -14.33 -2.15 16.90
N ARG A 151 -15.58 -1.72 16.65
CA ARG A 151 -16.51 -1.32 17.71
C ARG A 151 -16.71 -2.45 18.73
N ASP A 152 -16.93 -3.67 18.23
CA ASP A 152 -17.16 -4.83 19.09
C ASP A 152 -15.89 -5.18 19.89
N ALA A 153 -14.70 -5.10 19.27
CA ALA A 153 -13.42 -5.33 19.95
C ALA A 153 -13.13 -4.30 21.06
N ILE A 154 -13.46 -3.02 20.84
CA ILE A 154 -13.34 -1.99 21.87
C ILE A 154 -14.23 -2.31 23.07
N LYS A 155 -15.48 -2.70 22.79
CA LYS A 155 -16.44 -3.08 23.83
C LYS A 155 -15.99 -4.33 24.61
N GLU A 156 -15.53 -5.36 23.92
CA GLU A 156 -15.01 -6.59 24.53
C GLU A 156 -13.77 -6.34 25.38
N ALA A 157 -12.91 -5.39 24.97
CA ALA A 157 -11.74 -4.98 25.73
C ALA A 157 -12.08 -4.21 27.02
N GLY A 158 -13.35 -3.80 27.21
CA GLY A 158 -13.78 -2.91 28.29
C GLY A 158 -13.45 -1.44 28.04
N GLY A 159 -13.08 -1.10 26.80
CA GLY A 159 -12.80 0.25 26.36
C GLY A 159 -14.07 1.09 26.17
N THR A 160 -13.88 2.41 26.11
CA THR A 160 -14.92 3.34 25.70
C THR A 160 -14.36 4.26 24.62
N THR A 161 -15.13 4.46 23.55
CA THR A 161 -14.78 5.39 22.47
C THR A 161 -16.07 5.96 21.88
N ASP A 162 -15.97 7.13 21.26
CA ASP A 162 -17.04 7.67 20.45
C ASP A 162 -16.97 7.12 19.01
N ALA A 163 -17.93 7.51 18.17
CA ALA A 163 -17.96 7.06 16.78
C ALA A 163 -16.68 7.47 16.01
N ARG A 164 -16.13 8.66 16.32
CA ARG A 164 -14.89 9.16 15.69
C ARG A 164 -13.70 8.29 16.04
N GLY A 165 -13.49 7.97 17.31
CA GLY A 165 -12.39 7.10 17.74
C GLY A 165 -12.52 5.66 17.21
N THR A 166 -13.76 5.16 17.05
CA THR A 166 -14.02 3.90 16.35
C THR A 166 -13.60 3.99 14.89
N MET A 167 -13.98 5.06 14.19
CA MET A 167 -13.63 5.29 12.79
C MET A 167 -12.11 5.38 12.60
N LEU A 168 -11.41 6.17 13.43
CA LEU A 168 -9.95 6.27 13.38
C LEU A 168 -9.28 4.92 13.59
N SER A 169 -9.79 4.10 14.53
CA SER A 169 -9.25 2.76 14.79
C SER A 169 -9.50 1.82 13.62
N ALA A 170 -10.69 1.86 13.02
CA ALA A 170 -11.04 1.03 11.87
C ALA A 170 -10.22 1.41 10.63
N LEU A 171 -10.01 2.71 10.40
CA LEU A 171 -9.16 3.21 9.32
C LEU A 171 -7.69 2.85 9.56
N ALA A 172 -7.17 2.95 10.79
CA ALA A 172 -5.82 2.50 11.12
C ALA A 172 -5.61 0.99 10.85
N ILE A 173 -6.58 0.15 11.26
CA ILE A 173 -6.57 -1.29 10.98
C ILE A 173 -6.63 -1.54 9.47
N PHE A 174 -7.50 -0.82 8.75
CA PHE A 174 -7.62 -0.97 7.32
C PHE A 174 -6.35 -0.52 6.58
N SER A 175 -5.72 0.57 7.00
CA SER A 175 -4.43 1.02 6.47
C SER A 175 -3.36 -0.05 6.67
N HIS A 176 -3.26 -0.64 7.86
CA HIS A 176 -2.29 -1.71 8.09
C HIS A 176 -2.53 -2.93 7.20
N LEU A 177 -3.78 -3.40 7.16
CA LEU A 177 -4.20 -4.53 6.33
C LEU A 177 -3.96 -4.26 4.84
N HIS A 178 -4.44 -3.12 4.35
CA HIS A 178 -4.32 -2.74 2.95
C HIS A 178 -2.85 -2.63 2.55
N GLY A 179 -2.01 -2.03 3.39
CA GLY A 179 -0.61 -1.81 3.06
C GLY A 179 0.20 -3.09 2.95
N VAL A 180 0.15 -3.98 3.94
CA VAL A 180 0.88 -5.28 3.83
C VAL A 180 0.35 -6.12 2.67
N THR A 181 -0.96 -6.04 2.39
CA THR A 181 -1.59 -6.76 1.28
C THR A 181 -1.15 -6.21 -0.07
N GLN A 182 -1.13 -4.88 -0.23
CA GLN A 182 -0.66 -4.21 -1.44
C GLN A 182 0.80 -4.53 -1.70
N LEU A 183 1.65 -4.45 -0.67
CA LEU A 183 3.07 -4.77 -0.79
C LEU A 183 3.28 -6.20 -1.29
N ALA A 184 2.43 -7.15 -0.87
CA ALA A 184 2.51 -8.57 -1.26
C ALA A 184 1.90 -8.89 -2.63
N ALA A 185 0.89 -8.14 -3.07
CA ALA A 185 0.23 -8.30 -4.36
C ALA A 185 1.01 -7.59 -5.48
N GLU A 186 1.40 -6.33 -5.26
CA GLU A 186 1.91 -5.44 -6.30
C GLU A 186 3.23 -4.73 -5.91
N GLY A 187 3.53 -4.57 -4.62
CA GLY A 187 4.75 -3.93 -4.14
C GLY A 187 5.95 -4.89 -4.00
N ILE A 188 6.96 -4.48 -3.22
CA ILE A 188 8.24 -5.20 -3.13
C ILE A 188 8.14 -6.62 -2.56
N LEU A 189 7.13 -6.90 -1.72
CA LEU A 189 6.92 -8.25 -1.18
C LEU A 189 6.38 -9.22 -2.25
N ARG A 190 6.01 -8.74 -3.46
CA ARG A 190 5.52 -9.60 -4.55
C ARG A 190 6.51 -10.69 -4.95
N TYR A 191 7.81 -10.43 -4.77
CA TYR A 191 8.91 -11.35 -5.07
C TYR A 191 9.13 -12.43 -4.02
N LEU A 192 8.52 -12.31 -2.84
CA LEU A 192 8.58 -13.36 -1.82
C LEU A 192 7.81 -14.61 -2.28
N SER A 193 8.27 -15.78 -1.84
CA SER A 193 7.52 -17.02 -2.05
C SER A 193 6.15 -16.95 -1.35
N PRO A 194 5.12 -17.70 -1.81
CA PRO A 194 3.82 -17.71 -1.15
C PRO A 194 3.86 -18.06 0.34
N ALA A 195 4.79 -18.94 0.74
CA ALA A 195 5.00 -19.27 2.14
C ALA A 195 5.60 -18.10 2.93
N ALA A 196 6.61 -17.43 2.38
CA ALA A 196 7.22 -16.25 2.98
C ALA A 196 6.20 -15.09 3.11
N LYS A 197 5.39 -14.83 2.07
CA LYS A 197 4.29 -13.85 2.13
C LYS A 197 3.35 -14.11 3.31
N LYS A 198 2.89 -15.36 3.47
CA LYS A 198 2.00 -15.77 4.56
C LYS A 198 2.66 -15.65 5.94
N GLN A 199 3.94 -16.03 6.05
CA GLN A 199 4.69 -15.94 7.30
C GLN A 199 4.90 -14.48 7.72
N THR A 200 5.28 -13.62 6.77
CA THR A 200 5.41 -12.17 6.99
C THR A 200 4.09 -11.56 7.40
N PHE A 201 2.99 -11.87 6.67
CA PHE A 201 1.66 -11.39 7.03
C PHE A 201 1.26 -11.80 8.45
N GLY A 202 1.48 -13.07 8.81
CA GLY A 202 1.20 -13.56 10.17
C GLY A 202 1.95 -12.77 11.25
N GLY A 203 3.27 -12.58 11.08
CA GLY A 203 4.09 -11.86 12.06
C GLY A 203 3.75 -10.37 12.19
N VAL A 204 3.39 -9.74 11.07
CA VAL A 204 2.94 -8.34 11.02
C VAL A 204 1.58 -8.19 11.73
N MET A 205 0.62 -9.07 11.42
CA MET A 205 -0.68 -9.09 12.09
C MET A 205 -0.59 -9.43 13.58
N ASP A 206 0.36 -10.27 14.00
CA ASP A 206 0.61 -10.56 15.41
C ASP A 206 1.07 -9.31 16.16
N THR A 207 2.01 -8.54 15.59
CA THR A 207 2.47 -7.27 16.14
C THR A 207 1.33 -6.27 16.31
N LEU A 208 0.51 -6.06 15.27
CA LEU A 208 -0.66 -5.18 15.37
C LEU A 208 -1.64 -5.68 16.46
N SER A 209 -1.92 -6.99 16.48
CA SER A 209 -2.93 -7.58 17.37
C SER A 209 -2.58 -7.39 18.85
N VAL A 210 -1.30 -7.54 19.22
CA VAL A 210 -0.86 -7.33 20.60
C VAL A 210 -0.87 -5.86 21.02
N GLY A 211 -0.85 -4.92 20.06
CA GLY A 211 -1.06 -3.49 20.30
C GLY A 211 -2.53 -3.08 20.49
N LEU A 212 -3.46 -3.74 19.79
CA LEU A 212 -4.88 -3.34 19.73
C LEU A 212 -5.61 -3.37 21.08
N ILE A 213 -5.59 -4.50 21.79
CA ILE A 213 -6.37 -4.66 23.03
C ILE A 213 -5.97 -3.65 24.11
N PRO A 214 -4.67 -3.48 24.43
CA PRO A 214 -4.22 -2.43 25.34
C PRO A 214 -4.66 -1.04 24.88
N PHE A 215 -4.50 -0.74 23.59
CA PHE A 215 -4.90 0.55 23.04
C PHE A 215 -6.40 0.82 23.23
N PHE A 216 -7.25 -0.19 23.02
CA PHE A 216 -8.69 -0.09 23.24
C PHE A 216 -9.07 0.09 24.71
N ARG A 217 -8.27 -0.42 25.65
CA ARG A 217 -8.43 -0.14 27.09
C ARG A 217 -8.03 1.29 27.49
N GLY A 218 -7.47 2.06 26.57
CA GLY A 218 -6.91 3.37 26.84
C GLY A 218 -5.46 3.32 27.34
N GLU A 219 -4.82 2.16 27.31
CA GLU A 219 -3.39 2.06 27.55
C GLU A 219 -2.65 2.70 26.37
N ARG A 220 -1.63 3.49 26.65
CA ARG A 220 -0.76 4.10 25.65
C ARG A 220 0.68 3.73 26.01
N VAL A 221 1.46 3.30 25.03
CA VAL A 221 2.92 3.36 25.19
C VAL A 221 3.26 4.85 25.33
N GLU A 222 4.17 5.17 26.24
CA GLU A 222 4.54 6.52 26.64
C GLU A 222 4.48 7.46 25.43
N HIS A 223 3.63 8.50 25.51
CA HIS A 223 3.22 9.32 24.37
C HIS A 223 4.42 9.79 23.55
N THR A 224 4.72 9.03 22.50
CA THR A 224 5.97 9.21 21.77
C THR A 224 5.74 10.28 20.71
N ALA A 225 6.45 11.40 20.85
CA ALA A 225 6.50 12.44 19.82
C ALA A 225 7.15 11.86 18.53
N PRO A 226 6.80 12.34 17.33
CA PRO A 226 5.94 13.48 17.07
C PRO A 226 4.43 13.14 16.95
N PHE A 227 3.58 14.15 17.17
CA PHE A 227 2.11 14.06 17.08
C PHE A 227 1.55 14.65 15.77
N GLY A 228 2.42 14.79 14.77
CA GLY A 228 2.12 15.34 13.47
C GLY A 228 3.40 15.48 12.66
N LEU A 229 3.30 16.12 11.49
CA LEU A 229 4.46 16.50 10.69
C LEU A 229 5.42 17.38 11.51
N VAL A 230 6.71 17.13 11.39
CA VAL A 230 7.81 17.91 11.97
C VAL A 230 8.83 18.26 10.89
N GLY A 231 9.35 19.48 10.90
CA GLY A 231 10.28 19.93 9.87
C GLY A 231 9.61 20.30 8.53
N GLU A 232 10.42 20.82 7.62
CA GLU A 232 9.95 21.37 6.35
C GLU A 232 9.52 20.28 5.38
N GLN A 233 8.36 20.46 4.76
CA GLN A 233 7.90 19.61 3.67
C GLN A 233 8.51 20.08 2.35
N PRO A 234 9.02 19.16 1.51
CA PRO A 234 9.33 19.47 0.12
C PRO A 234 8.11 20.02 -0.62
N GLU A 235 8.36 20.84 -1.64
CA GLU A 235 7.32 21.31 -2.56
C GLU A 235 6.62 20.12 -3.26
N PRO A 236 5.28 20.15 -3.41
CA PRO A 236 4.56 19.13 -4.16
C PRO A 236 5.04 19.00 -5.62
N LEU A 237 5.19 17.76 -6.09
CA LEU A 237 5.62 17.43 -7.45
C LEU A 237 4.43 16.93 -8.29
N LEU A 238 3.50 17.84 -8.61
CA LEU A 238 2.28 17.55 -9.36
C LEU A 238 2.37 17.88 -10.86
N THR A 239 3.49 18.46 -11.29
CA THR A 239 3.74 18.88 -12.68
C THR A 239 3.86 17.66 -13.60
N LYS A 240 3.30 17.76 -14.82
CA LYS A 240 3.44 16.76 -15.88
C LYS A 240 4.84 16.81 -16.48
N ALA A 241 5.32 15.67 -16.98
CA ALA A 241 6.66 15.55 -17.57
C ALA A 241 6.94 16.61 -18.66
N VAL A 242 5.97 16.86 -19.54
CA VAL A 242 6.08 17.83 -20.64
C VAL A 242 6.27 19.27 -20.15
N ASP A 243 5.88 19.59 -18.93
CA ASP A 243 5.92 20.94 -18.38
C ASP A 243 7.19 21.22 -17.55
N PHE A 244 8.07 20.22 -17.36
CA PHE A 244 9.35 20.43 -16.66
C PHE A 244 10.32 21.32 -17.47
N PRO A 245 11.26 22.03 -16.82
CA PRO A 245 12.36 22.69 -17.52
C PRO A 245 13.24 21.70 -18.31
N ARG A 246 13.93 22.17 -19.35
CA ARG A 246 14.76 21.36 -20.26
C ARG A 246 16.00 22.13 -20.79
N ASP A 247 16.38 23.22 -20.13
CA ASP A 247 17.45 24.10 -20.60
C ASP A 247 18.84 23.51 -20.30
N THR A 248 18.94 22.69 -19.25
CA THR A 248 20.16 21.99 -18.86
C THR A 248 20.05 20.46 -19.02
N GLU A 249 21.18 19.76 -19.04
CA GLU A 249 21.20 18.29 -19.09
C GLU A 249 20.51 17.66 -17.86
N GLU A 250 20.69 18.25 -16.68
CA GLU A 250 20.03 17.80 -15.44
C GLU A 250 18.52 17.99 -15.52
N GLU A 251 18.06 19.16 -15.99
CA GLU A 251 16.64 19.43 -16.19
C GLU A 251 16.01 18.47 -17.23
N LYS A 252 16.70 18.21 -18.34
CA LYS A 252 16.27 17.20 -19.32
C LYS A 252 16.20 15.81 -18.70
N ARG A 253 17.16 15.42 -17.86
CA ARG A 253 17.15 14.14 -17.14
C ARG A 253 15.96 14.05 -16.20
N THR A 254 15.67 15.10 -15.43
CA THR A 254 14.49 15.14 -14.55
C THR A 254 13.20 15.04 -15.37
N ALA A 255 13.07 15.80 -16.46
CA ALA A 255 11.91 15.71 -17.35
C ALA A 255 11.73 14.28 -17.92
N LEU A 256 12.83 13.63 -18.35
CA LEU A 256 12.84 12.26 -18.82
C LEU A 256 12.36 11.27 -17.75
N LEU A 257 12.85 11.40 -16.50
CA LEU A 257 12.42 10.54 -15.39
C LEU A 257 10.96 10.75 -15.03
N ARG A 258 10.45 11.99 -15.09
CA ARG A 258 9.01 12.26 -14.94
C ARG A 258 8.20 11.64 -16.08
N GLY A 259 8.71 11.67 -17.32
CA GLY A 259 8.12 10.96 -18.45
C GLY A 259 8.11 9.44 -18.24
N ALA A 260 9.16 8.89 -17.63
CA ALA A 260 9.25 7.48 -17.28
C ALA A 260 8.27 7.06 -16.17
N ILE A 261 8.00 7.92 -15.18
CA ILE A 261 6.92 7.72 -14.21
C ILE A 261 5.60 7.53 -14.94
N GLU A 262 5.21 8.51 -15.76
CA GLU A 262 3.96 8.47 -16.52
C GLU A 262 3.87 7.25 -17.45
N GLU A 263 4.94 6.92 -18.17
CA GLU A 263 5.01 5.74 -19.04
C GLU A 263 4.84 4.44 -18.24
N SER A 264 5.53 4.32 -17.10
CA SER A 264 5.44 3.13 -16.25
C SER A 264 4.06 2.92 -15.63
N LEU A 265 3.32 4.00 -15.37
CA LEU A 265 1.97 3.93 -14.83
C LEU A 265 0.95 3.50 -15.89
N ASP A 266 1.08 4.03 -17.11
CA ASP A 266 0.16 3.72 -18.21
C ASP A 266 0.42 2.34 -18.82
N HIS A 267 1.69 1.96 -19.01
CA HIS A 267 2.09 0.76 -19.75
C HIS A 267 2.68 -0.35 -18.88
N GLY A 268 2.85 -0.09 -17.57
CA GLY A 268 3.49 -0.99 -16.63
C GLY A 268 5.02 -0.98 -16.75
N VAL A 269 5.70 -1.49 -15.73
CA VAL A 269 7.18 -1.50 -15.65
C VAL A 269 7.82 -2.30 -16.79
N THR A 270 7.17 -3.37 -17.26
CA THR A 270 7.64 -4.16 -18.40
C THR A 270 7.49 -3.45 -19.75
N GLY A 271 6.59 -2.45 -19.81
CA GLY A 271 6.37 -1.60 -20.97
C GLY A 271 7.09 -0.25 -20.88
N LEU A 272 7.96 -0.06 -19.88
CA LEU A 272 8.74 1.15 -19.73
C LEU A 272 9.82 1.21 -20.81
N HIS A 273 9.64 2.11 -21.76
CA HIS A 273 10.57 2.33 -22.86
C HIS A 273 11.06 3.79 -22.90
N ILE A 274 12.34 3.97 -23.21
CA ILE A 274 12.97 5.30 -23.27
C ILE A 274 12.29 6.22 -24.28
N GLY A 275 11.83 5.66 -25.42
CA GLY A 275 11.11 6.44 -26.43
C GLY A 275 9.75 6.95 -25.95
N GLY A 276 9.03 6.14 -25.16
CA GLY A 276 7.76 6.54 -24.53
C GLY A 276 7.99 7.64 -23.49
N ALA A 277 8.97 7.44 -22.60
CA ALA A 277 9.37 8.44 -21.62
C ALA A 277 9.82 9.77 -22.26
N ALA A 278 10.63 9.70 -23.33
CA ALA A 278 11.09 10.87 -24.07
C ALA A 278 9.92 11.65 -24.69
N THR A 279 8.97 10.94 -25.32
CA THR A 279 7.77 11.53 -25.91
C THR A 279 6.96 12.30 -24.87
N ARG A 280 6.76 11.73 -23.68
CA ARG A 280 6.06 12.38 -22.56
C ARG A 280 6.82 13.57 -21.99
N ALA A 281 8.14 13.50 -21.96
CA ALA A 281 9.01 14.56 -21.48
C ALA A 281 9.17 15.73 -22.48
N GLY A 282 8.69 15.58 -23.73
CA GLY A 282 8.92 16.55 -24.81
C GLY A 282 10.36 16.55 -25.33
N LEU A 283 11.06 15.41 -25.23
CA LEU A 283 12.42 15.21 -25.72
C LEU A 283 12.42 14.35 -26.99
N THR A 284 13.45 14.51 -27.81
CA THR A 284 13.72 13.53 -28.87
C THR A 284 14.28 12.23 -28.28
N VAL A 285 14.06 11.10 -28.96
CA VAL A 285 14.63 9.81 -28.55
C VAL A 285 16.16 9.89 -28.45
N GLN A 286 16.80 10.57 -29.40
CA GLN A 286 18.26 10.74 -29.42
C GLN A 286 18.78 11.54 -28.21
N GLU A 287 18.05 12.58 -27.76
CA GLU A 287 18.40 13.30 -26.53
C GLU A 287 18.24 12.42 -25.30
N ALA A 288 17.19 11.59 -25.24
CA ALA A 288 16.98 10.69 -24.11
C ALA A 288 18.05 9.59 -24.04
N GLU A 289 18.39 8.98 -25.17
CA GLU A 289 19.46 7.97 -25.29
C GLU A 289 20.85 8.53 -24.93
N HIS A 290 21.06 9.84 -25.08
CA HIS A 290 22.28 10.49 -24.61
C HIS A 290 22.33 10.64 -23.09
N LEU A 291 21.18 10.69 -22.42
CA LEU A 291 21.07 10.84 -20.96
C LEU A 291 21.10 9.50 -20.23
N ILE A 292 20.50 8.46 -20.83
CA ILE A 292 20.34 7.11 -20.28
C ILE A 292 20.44 6.12 -21.45
N GLU A 293 21.33 5.12 -21.36
CA GLU A 293 21.75 4.35 -22.53
C GLU A 293 20.76 3.24 -22.93
N SER A 294 19.85 2.84 -22.03
CA SER A 294 18.92 1.73 -22.29
C SER A 294 17.66 1.77 -21.42
N ASP A 295 16.62 1.02 -21.83
CA ASP A 295 15.40 0.81 -21.05
C ASP A 295 15.68 0.19 -19.67
N GLN A 296 16.63 -0.75 -19.60
CA GLN A 296 17.02 -1.39 -18.33
C GLN A 296 17.71 -0.39 -17.39
N GLU A 297 18.55 0.47 -17.93
CA GLU A 297 19.19 1.53 -17.17
C GLU A 297 18.16 2.58 -16.73
N LEU A 298 17.21 2.95 -17.58
CA LEU A 298 16.11 3.86 -17.25
C LEU A 298 15.31 3.35 -16.05
N ALA A 299 14.91 2.08 -16.07
CA ALA A 299 14.18 1.49 -14.96
C ALA A 299 14.99 1.52 -13.64
N SER A 300 16.28 1.18 -13.73
CA SER A 300 17.18 1.16 -12.56
C SER A 300 17.44 2.57 -12.01
N TYR A 301 17.58 3.55 -12.90
CA TYR A 301 17.80 4.95 -12.54
C TYR A 301 16.52 5.56 -11.94
N LEU A 302 15.37 5.23 -12.51
CA LEU A 302 14.07 5.66 -12.00
C LEU A 302 13.81 5.13 -10.58
N GLU A 303 14.09 3.84 -10.32
CA GLU A 303 13.97 3.26 -8.98
C GLU A 303 14.81 4.04 -7.95
N ARG A 304 16.10 4.29 -8.24
CA ARG A 304 16.99 5.06 -7.35
C ARG A 304 16.56 6.51 -7.17
N TYR A 305 16.10 7.15 -8.24
CA TYR A 305 15.62 8.53 -8.20
C TYR A 305 14.41 8.67 -7.27
N LEU A 306 13.43 7.78 -7.42
CA LEU A 306 12.22 7.78 -6.60
C LEU A 306 12.49 7.36 -5.15
N ASP A 307 13.35 6.37 -4.92
CA ASP A 307 13.75 5.96 -3.58
C ASP A 307 14.50 7.08 -2.83
N LYS A 308 15.36 7.84 -3.54
CA LYS A 308 16.01 9.04 -2.98
C LYS A 308 14.99 10.10 -2.57
N ILE A 309 13.99 10.39 -3.40
CA ILE A 309 12.92 11.34 -3.05
C ILE A 309 12.21 10.87 -1.77
N ASN A 310 11.79 9.60 -1.72
CA ASN A 310 11.13 9.03 -0.56
C ASN A 310 12.01 9.14 0.71
N TYR A 311 13.30 8.83 0.60
CA TYR A 311 14.27 8.98 1.68
C TYR A 311 14.37 10.43 2.16
N GLU A 312 14.41 11.42 1.27
CA GLU A 312 14.51 12.83 1.65
C GLU A 312 13.29 13.30 2.48
N PHE A 313 12.08 12.88 2.13
CA PHE A 313 10.88 13.15 2.93
C PHE A 313 10.98 12.54 4.32
N ILE A 314 11.36 11.26 4.41
CA ILE A 314 11.58 10.55 5.68
C ILE A 314 12.65 11.26 6.52
N PHE A 315 13.80 11.53 5.92
CA PHE A 315 14.97 12.09 6.61
C PHE A 315 14.69 13.47 7.20
N ARG A 316 13.95 14.33 6.49
CA ARG A 316 13.55 15.65 7.00
C ARG A 316 12.66 15.56 8.24
N GLN A 317 11.74 14.58 8.29
CA GLN A 317 10.95 14.36 9.50
C GLN A 317 11.82 13.87 10.66
N VAL A 318 12.67 12.87 10.40
CA VAL A 318 13.49 12.24 11.45
C VAL A 318 14.49 13.23 12.04
N THR A 319 15.13 14.07 11.21
CA THR A 319 16.11 15.07 11.68
C THR A 319 15.47 16.26 12.40
N ALA A 320 14.17 16.49 12.22
CA ALA A 320 13.41 17.53 12.93
C ALA A 320 12.92 17.09 14.32
N VAL A 321 13.00 15.79 14.63
CA VAL A 321 12.71 15.28 15.98
C VAL A 321 13.79 15.79 16.96
N PRO A 322 13.44 16.17 18.21
CA PRO A 322 14.41 16.70 19.18
C PRO A 322 15.62 15.79 19.39
N GLU A 323 16.80 16.39 19.53
CA GLU A 323 18.05 15.70 19.84
C GLU A 323 17.91 14.86 21.12
N GLY A 324 18.38 13.61 21.09
CA GLY A 324 18.24 12.66 22.20
C GLY A 324 16.91 11.89 22.25
N SER A 325 16.00 12.12 21.30
CA SER A 325 14.80 11.27 21.17
C SER A 325 15.19 9.83 20.81
N GLY A 326 14.53 8.86 21.43
CA GLY A 326 14.76 7.44 21.19
C GLY A 326 14.30 6.97 19.81
N ALA A 327 14.69 5.75 19.45
CA ALA A 327 14.42 5.15 18.15
C ALA A 327 12.93 5.09 17.81
N VAL A 328 12.06 4.81 18.79
CA VAL A 328 10.59 4.77 18.60
C VAL A 328 10.05 6.12 18.09
N SER A 329 10.56 7.25 18.60
CA SER A 329 10.19 8.59 18.12
C SER A 329 10.63 8.82 16.68
N LYS A 330 11.85 8.39 16.34
CA LYS A 330 12.39 8.49 14.99
C LYS A 330 11.59 7.61 14.02
N ILE A 331 11.26 6.39 14.41
CA ILE A 331 10.38 5.49 13.63
C ILE A 331 9.02 6.14 13.41
N LYS A 332 8.45 6.79 14.43
CA LYS A 332 7.20 7.52 14.26
C LYS A 332 7.30 8.64 13.22
N ALA A 333 8.42 9.39 13.23
CA ALA A 333 8.72 10.40 12.24
C ALA A 333 8.89 9.85 10.80
N THR A 334 9.41 8.63 10.62
CA THR A 334 9.51 8.04 9.27
C THR A 334 8.13 7.85 8.64
N GLY A 335 7.13 7.42 9.42
CA GLY A 335 5.76 7.26 8.95
C GLY A 335 5.19 8.57 8.39
N TYR A 336 5.39 9.69 9.09
CA TYR A 336 4.96 11.02 8.65
C TYR A 336 5.61 11.41 7.32
N GLY A 337 6.91 11.17 7.18
CA GLY A 337 7.65 11.52 5.96
C GLY A 337 7.20 10.67 4.78
N TYR A 338 7.02 9.37 5.00
CA TYR A 338 6.56 8.42 4.00
C TYR A 338 5.17 8.77 3.45
N VAL A 339 4.20 9.07 4.34
CA VAL A 339 2.85 9.47 3.91
C VAL A 339 2.87 10.85 3.26
N SER A 340 3.69 11.78 3.76
CA SER A 340 3.85 13.10 3.13
C SER A 340 4.36 13.02 1.70
N HIS A 341 5.35 12.15 1.43
CA HIS A 341 5.82 11.89 0.06
C HIS A 341 4.67 11.45 -0.87
N ALA A 342 3.85 10.51 -0.43
CA ALA A 342 2.72 10.02 -1.24
C ALA A 342 1.68 11.10 -1.54
N LEU A 343 1.48 12.05 -0.63
CA LEU A 343 0.57 13.19 -0.83
C LEU A 343 1.19 14.27 -1.74
N ALA A 344 2.51 14.47 -1.66
CA ALA A 344 3.23 15.48 -2.42
C ALA A 344 3.54 15.05 -3.86
N ASP A 345 3.80 13.76 -4.09
CA ASP A 345 4.08 13.19 -5.41
C ASP A 345 3.37 11.83 -5.59
N PRO A 346 2.03 11.81 -5.75
CA PRO A 346 1.26 10.57 -5.82
C PRO A 346 1.67 9.67 -7.00
N LEU A 347 2.07 10.27 -8.14
CA LEU A 347 2.51 9.52 -9.32
C LEU A 347 3.90 8.91 -9.10
N GLY A 348 4.85 9.69 -8.58
CA GLY A 348 6.18 9.18 -8.24
C GLY A 348 6.13 8.10 -7.17
N PHE A 349 5.27 8.29 -6.16
CA PHE A 349 5.00 7.28 -5.13
C PHE A 349 4.47 5.99 -5.75
N GLU A 350 3.43 6.03 -6.58
CA GLU A 350 2.88 4.82 -7.21
C GLU A 350 3.90 4.11 -8.11
N ALA A 351 4.65 4.88 -8.92
CA ALA A 351 5.69 4.33 -9.78
C ALA A 351 6.79 3.65 -8.96
N LEU A 352 7.19 4.21 -7.81
CA LEU A 352 8.17 3.61 -6.90
C LEU A 352 7.72 2.22 -6.45
N ILE A 353 6.46 2.06 -6.05
CA ILE A 353 5.93 0.78 -5.59
C ILE A 353 5.96 -0.28 -6.70
N LYS A 354 5.60 0.11 -7.92
CA LYS A 354 5.61 -0.79 -9.08
C LYS A 354 7.03 -1.18 -9.48
N ILE A 355 7.97 -0.23 -9.49
CA ILE A 355 9.32 -0.46 -10.02
C ILE A 355 10.28 -1.09 -9.00
N ALA A 356 10.06 -0.87 -7.70
CA ALA A 356 10.95 -1.36 -6.64
C ALA A 356 11.21 -2.86 -6.79
N SER A 357 12.49 -3.24 -6.79
CA SER A 357 12.96 -4.61 -7.08
C SER A 357 14.13 -5.08 -6.21
N GLY A 358 14.69 -4.20 -5.37
CA GLY A 358 15.85 -4.49 -4.51
C GLY A 358 15.61 -5.54 -3.40
N PRO A 359 16.69 -6.03 -2.77
CA PRO A 359 16.60 -6.94 -1.64
C PRO A 359 15.94 -6.26 -0.43
N ILE A 360 15.16 -7.04 0.32
CA ILE A 360 14.45 -6.57 1.53
C ILE A 360 14.61 -7.47 2.76
N VAL A 361 15.14 -8.68 2.58
CA VAL A 361 15.33 -9.63 3.68
C VAL A 361 16.80 -9.56 4.13
N PRO A 362 17.08 -9.16 5.38
CA PRO A 362 18.45 -9.14 5.91
C PRO A 362 18.99 -10.56 6.10
N MET A 363 20.28 -10.71 5.78
CA MET A 363 21.01 -11.97 6.00
C MET A 363 21.50 -12.07 7.45
N SER A 364 21.90 -10.93 8.02
CA SER A 364 22.31 -10.77 9.41
C SER A 364 21.63 -9.57 10.06
N PHE A 365 21.50 -9.62 11.38
CA PHE A 365 21.07 -8.46 12.17
C PHE A 365 22.12 -7.32 12.12
N GLU A 366 23.39 -7.69 11.94
CA GLU A 366 24.54 -6.78 11.91
C GLU A 366 24.83 -6.19 10.53
N ASP A 367 24.02 -6.50 9.52
CA ASP A 367 24.24 -5.98 8.16
C ASP A 367 24.26 -4.45 8.16
N ASP A 368 25.07 -3.86 7.28
CA ASP A 368 25.04 -2.42 7.03
C ASP A 368 23.90 -2.12 6.05
N PHE A 369 22.89 -1.41 6.54
CA PHE A 369 21.66 -1.14 5.79
C PHE A 369 21.70 0.18 5.03
N LEU A 370 22.68 1.04 5.33
CA LEU A 370 22.84 2.31 4.65
C LEU A 370 23.94 2.19 3.58
N PRO A 371 23.80 2.87 2.43
CA PRO A 371 24.87 2.91 1.45
C PRO A 371 26.14 3.49 2.12
N ASN A 372 27.27 2.80 1.96
CA ASN A 372 28.54 3.26 2.52
C ASN A 372 28.90 4.64 1.93
N ALA A 373 28.83 5.70 2.73
CA ALA A 373 29.18 7.08 2.32
C ALA A 373 30.62 7.24 1.78
N ASN A 374 31.49 6.24 2.01
CA ASN A 374 32.88 6.20 1.56
C ASN A 374 33.10 5.46 0.22
N LYS A 375 32.10 4.79 -0.36
CA LYS A 375 32.13 4.44 -1.79
C LYS A 375 31.67 5.69 -2.52
N ALA A 376 32.63 6.41 -3.12
CA ALA A 376 32.33 7.52 -4.02
C ALA A 376 31.25 7.07 -5.02
N ALA A 377 30.35 7.99 -5.36
CA ALA A 377 29.18 7.84 -6.22
C ALA A 377 29.53 7.30 -7.63
N GLU A 378 29.92 6.03 -7.72
CA GLU A 378 30.00 5.29 -8.96
C GLU A 378 28.67 4.56 -9.16
N VAL A 379 28.06 4.91 -10.29
CA VAL A 379 26.78 4.48 -10.83
C VAL A 379 26.86 3.01 -11.25
N GLN A 380 27.16 2.11 -10.31
CA GLN A 380 27.03 0.68 -10.50
C GLN A 380 26.01 0.12 -9.52
N ARG A 381 25.12 -0.69 -10.08
CA ARG A 381 23.99 -1.32 -9.40
C ARG A 381 24.55 -2.32 -8.37
N ASP A 382 24.66 -1.91 -7.12
CA ASP A 382 24.95 -2.85 -6.04
C ASP A 382 23.63 -3.52 -5.63
N PHE A 383 23.31 -4.65 -6.27
CA PHE A 383 22.15 -5.48 -5.92
C PHE A 383 22.22 -6.05 -4.50
N SER A 384 23.33 -5.81 -3.77
CA SER A 384 23.49 -6.19 -2.37
C SER A 384 23.03 -5.12 -1.38
N GLU A 385 22.71 -3.90 -1.84
CA GLU A 385 22.33 -2.78 -0.96
C GLU A 385 20.80 -2.62 -0.94
N PHE A 386 20.26 -2.44 0.27
CA PHE A 386 18.85 -2.06 0.46
C PHE A 386 18.60 -0.68 -0.15
N GLY A 387 17.36 -0.40 -0.60
CA GLY A 387 16.97 0.98 -0.95
C GLY A 387 17.21 1.93 0.23
N GLN A 388 17.60 3.17 -0.03
CA GLN A 388 17.99 4.16 0.98
C GLN A 388 16.88 4.36 2.02
N ALA A 389 15.63 4.49 1.58
CA ALA A 389 14.50 4.69 2.49
C ALA A 389 14.28 3.45 3.38
N PHE A 390 14.27 2.26 2.78
CA PHE A 390 14.02 1.01 3.51
C PHE A 390 15.16 0.66 4.46
N GLY A 391 16.41 0.80 4.01
CA GLY A 391 17.61 0.59 4.82
C GLY A 391 17.68 1.56 6.00
N PHE A 392 17.25 2.81 5.82
CA PHE A 392 17.15 3.77 6.91
C PHE A 392 16.05 3.42 7.93
N ILE A 393 14.88 2.94 7.50
CA ILE A 393 13.87 2.43 8.45
C ILE A 393 14.41 1.21 9.19
N MET A 394 15.12 0.32 8.50
CA MET A 394 15.71 -0.88 9.10
C MET A 394 16.75 -0.54 10.16
N SER A 395 17.60 0.46 9.93
CA SER A 395 18.57 0.90 10.94
C SER A 395 17.89 1.46 12.20
N LEU A 396 16.78 2.20 12.05
CA LEU A 396 16.01 2.73 13.18
C LEU A 396 15.28 1.63 13.95
N VAL A 397 14.69 0.64 13.27
CA VAL A 397 14.07 -0.52 13.96
C VAL A 397 15.12 -1.34 14.68
N ARG A 398 16.32 -1.51 14.10
CA ARG A 398 17.45 -2.13 14.80
C ARG A 398 17.83 -1.35 16.06
N GLU A 399 17.93 -0.03 15.97
CA GLU A 399 18.19 0.85 17.13
C GLU A 399 17.12 0.65 18.22
N ALA A 400 15.84 0.56 17.86
CA ALA A 400 14.75 0.32 18.81
C ALA A 400 14.83 -1.05 19.49
N ILE A 401 15.26 -2.10 18.76
CA ILE A 401 15.51 -3.42 19.34
C ILE A 401 16.65 -3.34 20.36
N ASP A 402 17.72 -2.62 20.02
CA ASP A 402 18.91 -2.50 20.87
C ASP A 402 18.67 -1.64 22.12
N GLU A 403 17.88 -0.57 22.01
CA GLU A 403 17.51 0.30 23.14
C GLU A 403 16.81 -0.45 24.29
N VAL A 404 16.22 -1.61 23.99
CA VAL A 404 15.44 -2.40 24.96
C VAL A 404 15.99 -3.81 25.17
N ASP A 405 17.24 -4.06 24.75
CA ASP A 405 17.88 -5.38 24.82
C ASP A 405 17.02 -6.50 24.20
N GLY A 406 16.31 -6.19 23.11
CA GLY A 406 15.41 -7.08 22.40
C GLY A 406 16.13 -8.20 21.62
N PRO A 407 15.37 -9.16 21.05
CA PRO A 407 15.95 -10.29 20.33
C PRO A 407 16.63 -9.86 19.02
N ARG A 408 17.96 -9.95 18.98
CA ARG A 408 18.81 -9.68 17.82
C ARG A 408 18.75 -10.79 16.77
N ALA A 409 17.62 -10.90 16.07
CA ALA A 409 17.42 -11.89 15.01
C ALA A 409 17.02 -11.22 13.67
N PRO A 410 17.58 -11.63 12.52
CA PRO A 410 17.26 -11.03 11.22
C PRO A 410 15.75 -11.06 10.90
N TRP A 411 15.10 -12.17 11.23
CA TRP A 411 13.66 -12.34 10.99
C TRP A 411 12.79 -11.42 11.87
N VAL A 412 13.22 -11.17 13.11
CA VAL A 412 12.53 -10.22 14.00
C VAL A 412 12.65 -8.81 13.42
N LEU A 413 13.87 -8.38 13.08
CA LEU A 413 14.12 -7.08 12.46
C LEU A 413 13.27 -6.90 11.20
N PHE A 414 13.34 -7.86 10.28
CA PHE A 414 12.55 -7.83 9.04
C PHE A 414 11.05 -7.69 9.31
N THR A 415 10.49 -8.53 10.19
CA THR A 415 9.05 -8.53 10.47
C THR A 415 8.59 -7.21 11.09
N LEU A 416 9.36 -6.65 12.03
CA LEU A 416 9.02 -5.37 12.67
C LEU A 416 9.13 -4.19 11.71
N VAL A 417 10.13 -4.19 10.81
CA VAL A 417 10.23 -3.18 9.75
C VAL A 417 9.02 -3.22 8.83
N ILE A 418 8.62 -4.41 8.36
CA ILE A 418 7.42 -4.54 7.53
C ILE A 418 6.17 -4.13 8.31
N SER A 419 6.08 -4.45 9.60
CA SER A 419 4.93 -4.13 10.44
C SER A 419 4.73 -2.63 10.58
N VAL A 420 5.78 -1.89 10.95
CA VAL A 420 5.77 -0.42 11.01
C VAL A 420 5.40 0.18 9.65
N TRP A 421 6.01 -0.34 8.57
CA TRP A 421 5.80 0.17 7.23
C TRP A 421 4.37 -0.08 6.71
N ALA A 422 3.74 -1.20 7.09
CA ALA A 422 2.45 -1.64 6.55
C ALA A 422 1.36 -0.57 6.63
N GLY A 423 1.05 -0.04 7.81
CA GLY A 423 -0.02 0.96 7.93
C GLY A 423 0.32 2.32 7.35
N ALA A 424 1.57 2.77 7.42
CA ALA A 424 2.00 3.98 6.72
C ALA A 424 1.85 3.83 5.20
N HIS A 425 2.22 2.66 4.66
CA HIS A 425 2.08 2.34 3.25
C HIS A 425 0.62 2.25 2.81
N GLY A 426 -0.23 1.52 3.55
CA GLY A 426 -1.63 1.42 3.17
C GLY A 426 -2.37 2.75 3.30
N LEU A 427 -2.06 3.57 4.32
CA LEU A 427 -2.62 4.92 4.41
C LEU A 427 -2.18 5.78 3.22
N ALA A 428 -0.90 5.77 2.86
CA ALA A 428 -0.38 6.46 1.68
C ALA A 428 -1.10 6.04 0.39
N MET A 429 -1.32 4.74 0.18
CA MET A 429 -2.08 4.23 -0.95
C MET A 429 -3.54 4.71 -0.94
N LEU A 430 -4.21 4.62 0.21
CA LEU A 430 -5.60 5.03 0.38
C LEU A 430 -5.80 6.54 0.18
N SER A 431 -4.83 7.36 0.56
CA SER A 431 -4.90 8.83 0.45
C SER A 431 -4.43 9.37 -0.90
N ALA A 432 -3.43 8.74 -1.54
CA ALA A 432 -2.90 9.19 -2.83
C ALA A 432 -3.79 8.77 -4.00
N LYS A 433 -4.29 7.52 -4.00
CA LYS A 433 -5.04 6.96 -5.12
C LYS A 433 -6.29 6.16 -4.72
N GLY A 434 -6.65 6.18 -3.44
CA GLY A 434 -7.77 5.41 -2.92
C GLY A 434 -8.94 6.27 -2.41
N PRO A 435 -9.84 5.68 -1.61
CA PRO A 435 -11.08 6.34 -1.16
C PRO A 435 -10.86 7.52 -0.20
N LEU A 436 -9.65 7.68 0.36
CA LEU A 436 -9.29 8.82 1.22
C LEU A 436 -8.68 9.98 0.42
N ARG A 437 -8.59 9.87 -0.91
CA ARG A 437 -8.22 11.01 -1.75
C ARG A 437 -9.24 12.13 -1.58
N GLY A 438 -8.77 13.37 -1.45
CA GLY A 438 -9.61 14.56 -1.23
C GLY A 438 -9.85 14.91 0.25
N TYR A 439 -9.48 14.03 1.19
CA TYR A 439 -9.50 14.38 2.61
C TYR A 439 -8.41 15.38 2.97
N SER A 440 -8.63 16.16 4.04
CA SER A 440 -7.62 17.09 4.54
C SER A 440 -6.38 16.34 5.02
N THR A 441 -5.21 16.94 4.80
CA THR A 441 -3.93 16.41 5.27
C THR A 441 -3.94 16.19 6.79
N ASP A 442 -4.58 17.09 7.55
CA ASP A 442 -4.71 16.97 8.99
C ASP A 442 -5.44 15.69 9.41
N PHE A 443 -6.51 15.32 8.69
CA PHE A 443 -7.24 14.08 8.97
C PHE A 443 -6.43 12.84 8.58
N ILE A 444 -5.70 12.88 7.45
CA ILE A 444 -4.80 11.79 7.07
C ILE A 444 -3.74 11.58 8.15
N PHE A 445 -3.12 12.65 8.64
CA PHE A 445 -2.12 12.53 9.70
C PHE A 445 -2.72 12.18 11.07
N GLU A 446 -3.97 12.53 11.37
CA GLU A 446 -4.69 12.04 12.55
C GLU A 446 -4.85 10.50 12.52
N ILE A 447 -5.23 9.93 11.37
CA ILE A 447 -5.27 8.47 11.18
C ILE A 447 -3.88 7.87 11.37
N LEU A 448 -2.84 8.49 10.79
CA LEU A 448 -1.47 8.01 10.91
C LEU A 448 -0.99 8.02 12.36
N THR A 449 -1.22 9.11 13.11
CA THR A 449 -0.84 9.20 14.52
C THR A 449 -1.51 8.08 15.31
N HIS A 450 -2.80 7.86 15.07
CA HIS A 450 -3.58 6.82 15.72
C HIS A 450 -3.06 5.41 15.39
N TYR A 451 -2.72 5.16 14.12
CA TYR A 451 -2.08 3.92 13.69
C TYR A 451 -0.73 3.70 14.38
N MET A 452 0.16 4.70 14.36
CA MET A 452 1.51 4.58 14.92
C MET A 452 1.46 4.32 16.43
N ASP A 453 0.50 4.89 17.16
CA ASP A 453 0.34 4.63 18.60
C ASP A 453 -0.06 3.16 18.87
N ILE A 454 -0.91 2.56 18.03
CA ILE A 454 -1.26 1.13 18.12
C ILE A 454 -0.04 0.28 17.76
N GLU A 455 0.57 0.56 16.61
CA GLU A 455 1.62 -0.26 16.01
C GLU A 455 2.89 -0.26 16.87
N LEU A 456 3.38 0.92 17.29
CA LEU A 456 4.53 1.02 18.18
C LEU A 456 4.22 0.39 19.55
N GLY A 457 2.97 0.49 19.99
CA GLY A 457 2.49 -0.25 21.15
C GLY A 457 2.59 -1.77 20.99
N GLY A 458 2.34 -2.27 19.77
CA GLY A 458 2.54 -3.65 19.39
C GLY A 458 4.02 -4.04 19.35
N VAL A 459 4.84 -3.26 18.66
CA VAL A 459 6.30 -3.45 18.55
C VAL A 459 6.95 -3.58 19.93
N MET A 460 6.68 -2.64 20.85
CA MET A 460 7.29 -2.68 22.18
C MET A 460 6.84 -3.89 23.02
N ARG A 461 5.61 -4.38 22.82
CA ARG A 461 5.11 -5.61 23.45
C ARG A 461 5.73 -6.86 22.85
N SER A 462 5.88 -6.91 21.52
CA SER A 462 6.57 -7.99 20.81
C SER A 462 8.04 -8.11 21.22
N LEU A 463 8.67 -7.00 21.62
CA LEU A 463 10.04 -6.97 22.17
C LEU A 463 10.11 -7.30 23.68
N GLY A 464 8.97 -7.48 24.36
CA GLY A 464 8.90 -7.85 25.77
C GLY A 464 8.97 -6.68 26.77
N VAL A 465 8.81 -5.44 26.31
CA VAL A 465 9.00 -4.21 27.10
C VAL A 465 7.73 -3.76 27.80
N ALA A 466 6.58 -3.90 27.13
CA ALA A 466 5.27 -3.60 27.69
C ALA A 466 4.51 -4.91 27.94
N LYS A 467 3.79 -5.01 29.08
CA LYS A 467 2.90 -6.14 29.40
C LYS A 467 1.46 -5.73 29.25
#